data_AF-A0A543G4F8-F1
#
_entry.id   AF-A0A543G4F8-F1
#
_cell.length_a   1.000
_cell.length_b   1.000
_cell.length_c   1.000
_cell.angle_alpha   90.00
_cell.angle_beta   90.00
_cell.angle_gamma   90.00
#
_symmetry.space_group_name_H-M   'P 1'
#
loop_
_entity.id
_entity.type
_entity.pdbx_description
1 polymer ?
#
loop_
_entity_poly.entity_id
_entity_poly.type
_entity_poly.pdbx_seq_one_letter_code
_entity_poly.pdbx_strand_id
1 'polypeptide(L)'
;MSNLSENKINVVLAAADMAAINTSIATILSKIPANTTLTDEQRLGYNAINVANKVFAEDCLSEAQLNGAGILPAFVNLTNMQNDLAIFNQLDQIESALNNALQRVADAKRIAGHEGYGQANVIYNAFKTANDSGIANAKSSVDKLKARFDAQGNATGRPANTTV
;
A
#
# COMPACT_ATOMS: atom_id res chain seq x y z
N MET A 1 -25.24 1.07 5.48
CA MET A 1 -25.71 2.15 4.58
C MET A 1 -24.96 3.41 4.96
N SER A 2 -24.25 4.04 4.02
CA SER A 2 -23.54 5.30 4.30
C SER A 2 -24.58 6.40 4.52
N ASN A 3 -24.53 7.11 5.65
CA ASN A 3 -25.33 8.31 5.81
C ASN A 3 -24.76 9.37 4.85
N LEU A 4 -25.56 9.81 3.89
CA LEU A 4 -25.13 10.74 2.83
C LEU A 4 -24.77 12.14 3.36
N SER A 5 -25.20 12.45 4.58
CA SER A 5 -24.83 13.69 5.29
C SER A 5 -23.58 13.55 6.16
N GLU A 6 -22.99 12.35 6.28
CA GLU A 6 -21.79 12.12 7.06
C GLU A 6 -20.54 12.42 6.23
N ASN A 7 -19.65 13.26 6.76
CA ASN A 7 -18.33 13.56 6.19
C ASN A 7 -17.28 13.30 7.28
N LYS A 8 -16.68 12.11 7.26
CA LYS A 8 -15.72 11.63 8.25
C LYS A 8 -14.34 12.25 8.05
N ILE A 9 -13.96 12.63 6.83
CA ILE A 9 -12.70 13.31 6.55
C ILE A 9 -12.98 14.66 5.89
N ASN A 10 -13.06 15.71 6.72
CA ASN A 10 -13.24 17.08 6.27
C ASN A 10 -11.99 17.95 6.52
N VAL A 11 -10.82 17.42 6.17
CA VAL A 11 -9.53 18.09 6.37
C VAL A 11 -8.67 17.93 5.12
N VAL A 12 -7.93 18.97 4.79
CA VAL A 12 -6.85 18.93 3.80
C VAL A 12 -5.54 18.98 4.56
N LEU A 13 -4.63 18.05 4.27
CA LEU A 13 -3.29 18.06 4.86
C LEU A 13 -2.58 19.37 4.51
N ALA A 14 -1.98 20.02 5.51
CA ALA A 14 -1.21 21.22 5.27
C ALA A 14 0.03 20.91 4.42
N ALA A 15 0.50 21.89 3.65
CA ALA A 15 1.71 21.72 2.83
C ALA A 15 2.93 21.33 3.68
N ALA A 16 3.02 21.84 4.91
CA ALA A 16 4.07 21.48 5.87
C ALA A 16 4.01 19.99 6.27
N ASP A 17 2.82 19.45 6.51
CA ASP A 17 2.64 18.04 6.86
C ASP A 17 2.98 17.13 5.68
N MET A 18 2.57 17.51 4.48
CA MET A 18 2.94 16.80 3.24
C MET A 18 4.46 16.76 3.04
N ALA A 19 5.14 17.88 3.29
CA ALA A 19 6.60 17.94 3.22
C ALA A 19 7.25 17.04 4.28
N ALA A 20 6.78 17.08 5.54
CA ALA A 20 7.30 16.26 6.62
C ALA A 20 7.13 14.75 6.35
N ILE A 21 5.98 14.34 5.81
CA ILE A 21 5.72 12.95 5.41
C ILE A 21 6.70 12.53 4.31
N ASN A 22 6.86 13.33 3.25
CA ASN A 22 7.77 13.01 2.15
C ASN A 22 9.23 12.94 2.60
N THR A 23 9.66 13.84 3.48
CA THR A 23 11.01 13.79 4.09
C THR A 23 11.19 12.53 4.93
N SER A 24 10.16 12.11 5.68
CA SER A 24 10.21 10.89 6.49
C SER A 24 10.32 9.64 5.62
N ILE A 25 9.56 9.57 4.52
CA ILE A 25 9.66 8.48 3.54
C ILE A 25 11.07 8.43 2.93
N ALA A 26 11.61 9.57 2.48
CA ALA A 26 12.97 9.64 1.95
C ALA A 26 14.02 9.21 2.99
N THR A 27 13.81 9.57 4.26
CA THR A 27 14.69 9.17 5.36
C THR A 27 14.67 7.66 5.56
N ILE A 28 13.48 7.03 5.60
CA ILE A 28 13.34 5.58 5.71
C ILE A 28 14.07 4.88 4.57
N LEU A 29 13.82 5.30 3.32
CA LEU A 29 14.47 4.72 2.14
C LEU A 29 16.00 4.84 2.19
N SER A 30 16.53 5.94 2.75
CA SER A 30 17.98 6.13 2.91
C SER A 30 18.65 5.20 3.94
N LYS A 31 17.86 4.56 4.82
CA LYS A 31 18.38 3.64 5.86
C LYS A 31 18.30 2.17 5.45
N ILE A 32 17.53 1.85 4.41
CA ILE A 32 17.52 0.51 3.84
C ILE A 32 18.82 0.33 3.02
N PRO A 33 19.46 -0.86 3.06
CA PRO A 33 20.68 -1.09 2.30
C PRO A 33 20.49 -0.78 0.81
N ALA A 34 21.40 0.00 0.24
CA ALA A 34 21.36 0.34 -1.18
C ALA A 34 21.50 -0.90 -2.07
N ASN A 35 21.02 -0.82 -3.33
CA ASN A 35 21.08 -1.89 -4.33
C ASN A 35 20.31 -3.17 -3.96
N THR A 36 19.25 -3.04 -3.15
CA THR A 36 18.36 -4.15 -2.74
C THR A 36 17.12 -4.28 -3.63
N THR A 37 17.04 -3.53 -4.73
CA THR A 37 15.93 -3.63 -5.68
C THR A 37 16.02 -4.90 -6.50
N LEU A 38 14.95 -5.68 -6.51
CA LEU A 38 14.83 -6.91 -7.29
C LEU A 38 14.10 -6.66 -8.62
N THR A 39 14.51 -7.37 -9.68
CA THR A 39 13.70 -7.53 -10.90
C THR A 39 12.55 -8.53 -10.65
N ASP A 40 11.58 -8.57 -11.55
CA ASP A 40 10.46 -9.53 -11.42
C ASP A 40 10.93 -10.99 -11.44
N GLU A 41 11.94 -11.29 -12.26
CA GLU A 41 12.57 -12.62 -12.30
C GLU A 41 13.25 -12.95 -10.97
N GLN A 42 13.94 -11.98 -10.36
CA GLN A 42 14.58 -12.18 -9.06
C GLN A 42 13.55 -12.36 -7.94
N ARG A 43 12.45 -11.60 -7.96
CA ARG A 43 11.34 -11.75 -7.00
C ARG A 43 10.71 -13.15 -7.05
N LEU A 44 10.58 -13.71 -8.24
CA LEU A 44 10.01 -15.06 -8.44
C LEU A 44 11.03 -16.17 -8.20
N GLY A 45 12.31 -15.93 -8.51
CA GLY A 45 13.36 -16.95 -8.48
C GLY A 45 14.11 -17.08 -7.15
N TYR A 46 14.08 -16.06 -6.28
CA TYR A 46 14.77 -16.12 -4.99
C TYR A 46 13.99 -16.99 -3.99
N ASN A 47 14.73 -17.75 -3.19
CA ASN A 47 14.13 -18.53 -2.11
C ASN A 47 13.54 -17.58 -1.06
N ALA A 48 12.25 -17.72 -0.80
CA ALA A 48 11.58 -16.99 0.26
C ALA A 48 11.79 -17.67 1.62
N ILE A 49 11.95 -16.87 2.67
CA ILE A 49 11.90 -17.36 4.05
C ILE A 49 10.45 -17.24 4.55
N ASN A 50 9.91 -18.34 5.05
CA ASN A 50 8.66 -18.44 5.80
C ASN A 50 8.97 -18.90 7.23
N VAL A 51 7.93 -19.02 8.07
CA VAL A 51 8.10 -19.40 9.48
C VAL A 51 8.85 -20.73 9.65
N ALA A 52 8.56 -21.73 8.82
CA ALA A 52 9.14 -23.06 8.97
C ALA A 52 10.61 -23.11 8.54
N ASN A 53 10.97 -22.55 7.38
CA ASN A 53 12.36 -22.59 6.91
C ASN A 53 13.25 -21.56 7.60
N LYS A 54 12.67 -20.53 8.25
CA LYS A 54 13.39 -19.62 9.15
C LYS A 54 13.95 -20.35 10.35
N VAL A 55 13.12 -21.13 11.05
CA VAL A 55 13.54 -21.93 12.21
C VAL A 55 14.65 -22.89 11.79
N PHE A 56 14.49 -23.55 10.64
CA PHE A 56 15.55 -24.40 10.07
C PHE A 56 16.86 -23.63 9.83
N ALA A 57 16.81 -22.43 9.26
CA ALA A 57 18.01 -21.63 9.01
C ALA A 57 18.69 -21.18 10.31
N GLU A 58 17.91 -20.79 11.33
CA GLU A 58 18.41 -20.43 12.66
C GLU A 58 19.04 -21.64 13.37
N ASP A 59 18.40 -22.80 13.31
CA ASP A 59 18.95 -24.06 13.85
C ASP A 59 20.24 -24.47 13.13
N CYS A 60 20.29 -24.36 11.79
CA CYS A 60 21.51 -24.61 11.02
C CYS A 60 22.66 -23.70 11.46
N LEU A 61 22.40 -22.41 11.69
CA LEU A 61 23.42 -21.48 12.19
C LEU A 61 23.90 -21.89 13.59
N SER A 62 22.98 -22.25 14.47
CA SER A 62 23.29 -22.70 15.84
C SER A 62 24.17 -23.96 15.84
N GLU A 63 23.76 -24.98 15.10
CA GLU A 63 24.52 -26.23 14.97
C GLU A 63 25.88 -26.02 14.29
N ALA A 64 25.94 -25.16 13.27
CA ALA A 64 27.17 -24.78 12.60
C ALA A 64 28.17 -24.09 13.56
N GLN A 65 27.68 -23.24 14.47
CA GLN A 65 28.51 -22.57 15.46
C GLN A 65 29.00 -23.52 16.56
N LEU A 66 28.16 -24.45 17.00
CA LEU A 66 28.49 -25.39 18.09
C LEU A 66 29.38 -26.54 17.62
N ASN A 67 29.05 -27.12 16.46
CA ASN A 67 29.59 -28.41 16.01
C ASN A 67 30.32 -28.32 14.67
N GLY A 68 30.32 -27.17 13.99
CA GLY A 68 30.81 -27.06 12.61
C GLY A 68 32.32 -27.08 12.45
N ALA A 69 33.11 -26.97 13.52
CA ALA A 69 34.56 -26.97 13.47
C ALA A 69 35.10 -28.29 12.88
N GLY A 70 35.80 -28.20 11.74
CA GLY A 70 36.33 -29.37 11.02
C GLY A 70 35.31 -30.13 10.17
N ILE A 71 34.02 -29.76 10.22
CA ILE A 71 32.95 -30.33 9.37
C ILE A 71 32.65 -29.39 8.20
N LEU A 72 32.53 -28.09 8.48
CA LEU A 72 32.11 -27.12 7.49
C LEU A 72 33.24 -26.80 6.51
N PRO A 73 32.95 -26.74 5.19
CA PRO A 73 33.91 -26.27 4.21
C PRO A 73 34.37 -24.83 4.50
N ALA A 74 35.63 -24.53 4.21
CA ALA A 74 36.22 -23.21 4.47
C ALA A 74 35.55 -22.03 3.72
N PHE A 75 34.76 -22.31 2.67
CA PHE A 75 34.01 -21.29 1.94
C PHE A 75 32.71 -20.85 2.65
N VAL A 76 32.27 -21.59 3.67
CA VAL A 76 31.07 -21.24 4.44
C VAL A 76 31.41 -20.13 5.44
N ASN A 77 30.76 -18.98 5.29
CA ASN A 77 30.95 -17.84 6.18
C ASN A 77 29.76 -17.69 7.13
N LEU A 78 29.95 -18.12 8.39
CA LEU A 78 28.91 -18.07 9.42
C LEU A 78 28.55 -16.65 9.85
N THR A 79 29.50 -15.70 9.77
CA THR A 79 29.24 -14.29 10.06
C THR A 79 28.28 -13.67 9.05
N ASN A 80 28.44 -14.01 7.76
CA ASN A 80 27.52 -13.54 6.72
C ASN A 80 26.11 -14.08 6.97
N MET A 81 25.97 -15.39 7.20
CA MET A 81 24.68 -16.01 7.50
C MET A 81 24.01 -15.40 8.74
N GLN A 82 24.79 -15.13 9.80
CA GLN A 82 24.30 -14.46 11.00
C GLN A 82 23.79 -13.03 10.69
N ASN A 83 24.54 -12.27 9.90
CA ASN A 83 24.13 -10.92 9.49
C ASN A 83 22.87 -10.95 8.63
N ASP A 84 22.75 -11.91 7.70
CA ASP A 84 21.60 -12.07 6.82
C ASP A 84 20.32 -12.41 7.59
N LEU A 85 20.40 -13.33 8.57
CA LEU A 85 19.27 -13.64 9.46
C LEU A 85 18.90 -12.45 10.36
N ALA A 86 19.89 -11.71 10.85
CA ALA A 86 19.66 -10.53 11.67
C ALA A 86 18.95 -9.42 10.89
N ILE A 87 19.43 -9.09 9.68
CA ILE A 87 18.81 -8.06 8.85
C ILE A 87 17.44 -8.49 8.34
N PHE A 88 17.24 -9.77 8.01
CA PHE A 88 15.92 -10.31 7.66
C PHE A 88 14.89 -10.01 8.76
N ASN A 89 15.24 -10.29 10.03
CA ASN A 89 14.38 -10.01 11.17
C ASN A 89 14.09 -8.51 11.37
N GLN A 90 15.09 -7.66 11.14
CA GLN A 90 14.91 -6.21 11.23
C GLN A 90 14.00 -5.68 10.12
N LEU A 91 14.16 -6.19 8.89
CA LEU A 91 13.34 -5.80 7.74
C LEU A 91 11.90 -6.26 7.89
N ASP A 92 11.64 -7.46 8.43
CA ASP A 92 10.28 -7.97 8.71
C ASP A 92 9.51 -7.04 9.67
N GLN A 93 10.19 -6.57 10.73
CA GLN A 93 9.60 -5.60 11.67
C GLN A 93 9.29 -4.25 11.01
N ILE A 94 10.20 -3.74 10.18
CA ILE A 94 10.02 -2.48 9.45
C ILE A 94 8.88 -2.62 8.45
N GLU A 95 8.84 -3.71 7.69
CA GLU A 95 7.78 -4.01 6.72
C GLU A 95 6.41 -4.03 7.38
N SER A 96 6.27 -4.71 8.52
CA SER A 96 5.03 -4.74 9.29
C SER A 96 4.54 -3.33 9.69
N ALA A 97 5.44 -2.48 10.18
CA ALA A 97 5.12 -1.10 10.55
C ALA A 97 4.72 -0.25 9.33
N LEU A 98 5.44 -0.39 8.21
CA LEU A 98 5.14 0.32 6.96
C LEU A 98 3.80 -0.12 6.35
N ASN A 99 3.50 -1.42 6.41
CA ASN A 99 2.21 -1.94 5.95
C ASN A 99 1.04 -1.39 6.79
N ASN A 100 1.21 -1.24 8.10
CA ASN A 100 0.20 -0.59 8.94
C ASN A 100 0.00 0.89 8.54
N ALA A 101 1.09 1.63 8.34
CA ALA A 101 1.02 3.03 7.91
C ALA A 101 0.34 3.17 6.54
N LEU A 102 0.71 2.31 5.59
CA LEU A 102 0.11 2.25 4.25
C LEU A 102 -1.39 1.95 4.32
N GLN A 103 -1.80 0.98 5.15
CA GLN A 103 -3.20 0.62 5.34
C GLN A 103 -4.02 1.83 5.84
N ARG A 104 -3.50 2.59 6.82
CA ARG A 104 -4.17 3.81 7.32
C ARG A 104 -4.32 4.87 6.24
N VAL A 105 -3.29 5.08 5.42
CA VAL A 105 -3.36 6.00 4.28
C VAL A 105 -4.38 5.53 3.23
N ALA A 106 -4.39 4.23 2.93
CA ALA A 106 -5.33 3.63 1.99
C ALA A 106 -6.78 3.77 2.46
N ASP A 107 -7.04 3.54 3.75
CA ASP A 107 -8.37 3.69 4.36
C ASP A 107 -8.83 5.15 4.34
N ALA A 108 -7.96 6.09 4.72
CA ALA A 108 -8.27 7.52 4.66
C ALA A 108 -8.58 7.97 3.22
N LYS A 109 -7.77 7.53 2.24
CA LYS A 109 -8.02 7.79 0.81
C LYS A 109 -9.35 7.17 0.36
N ARG A 110 -9.68 5.97 0.82
CA ARG A 110 -10.93 5.29 0.48
C ARG A 110 -12.15 6.02 1.04
N ILE A 111 -12.08 6.49 2.29
CA ILE A 111 -13.14 7.29 2.93
C ILE A 111 -13.34 8.59 2.15
N ALA A 112 -12.28 9.37 1.93
CA ALA A 112 -12.36 10.63 1.20
C ALA A 112 -12.91 10.42 -0.24
N GLY A 113 -12.49 9.36 -0.92
CA GLY A 113 -12.98 9.00 -2.25
C GLY A 113 -14.46 8.59 -2.23
N HIS A 114 -14.89 7.81 -1.25
CA HIS A 114 -16.29 7.40 -1.08
C HIS A 114 -17.19 8.60 -0.82
N GLU A 115 -16.77 9.52 0.06
CA GLU A 115 -17.52 10.73 0.41
C GLU A 115 -17.60 11.71 -0.77
N GLY A 116 -16.46 12.00 -1.41
CA GLY A 116 -16.41 12.87 -2.58
C GLY A 116 -17.24 12.32 -3.75
N TYR A 117 -17.16 11.02 -4.01
CA TYR A 117 -17.94 10.37 -5.06
C TYR A 117 -19.44 10.29 -4.72
N GLY A 118 -19.77 10.03 -3.46
CA GLY A 118 -21.15 10.07 -2.96
C GLY A 118 -21.81 11.42 -3.24
N GLN A 119 -21.12 12.52 -2.90
CA GLN A 119 -21.61 13.87 -3.18
C GLN A 119 -21.70 14.16 -4.68
N ALA A 120 -20.73 13.70 -5.49
CA ALA A 120 -20.78 13.85 -6.94
C ALA A 120 -22.04 13.20 -7.55
N ASN A 121 -22.45 12.03 -7.06
CA ASN A 121 -23.67 11.35 -7.51
C ASN A 121 -24.94 12.13 -7.12
N VAL A 122 -24.98 12.70 -5.91
CA VAL A 122 -26.10 13.56 -5.48
C VAL A 122 -26.22 14.78 -6.40
N ILE A 123 -25.09 15.45 -6.66
CA ILE A 123 -25.04 16.63 -7.53
C ILE A 123 -25.53 16.29 -8.95
N TYR A 124 -25.06 15.19 -9.53
CA TYR A 124 -25.49 14.78 -10.87
C TYR A 124 -26.99 14.45 -10.91
N ASN A 125 -27.51 13.71 -9.94
CA ASN A 125 -28.94 13.40 -9.86
C ASN A 125 -29.79 14.64 -9.65
N ALA A 126 -29.34 15.60 -8.84
CA ALA A 126 -30.03 16.88 -8.67
C ALA A 126 -30.12 17.67 -9.99
N PHE A 127 -29.03 17.72 -10.78
CA PHE A 127 -29.06 18.32 -12.11
C PHE A 127 -29.99 17.58 -13.07
N LYS A 128 -30.03 16.25 -13.00
CA LYS A 128 -30.96 15.43 -13.81
C LYS A 128 -32.42 15.76 -13.48
N THR A 129 -32.80 15.73 -12.20
CA THR A 129 -34.15 16.08 -11.76
C THR A 129 -34.52 17.53 -12.11
N ALA A 130 -33.58 18.47 -11.97
CA ALA A 130 -33.79 19.87 -12.36
C ALA A 130 -34.02 20.02 -13.87
N ASN A 131 -33.28 19.28 -14.70
CA ASN A 131 -33.48 19.23 -16.14
C ASN A 131 -34.86 18.64 -16.50
N ASP A 132 -35.24 17.54 -15.87
CA ASP A 132 -36.54 16.89 -16.09
C ASP A 132 -37.72 17.78 -15.65
N SER A 133 -37.49 18.63 -14.65
CA SER A 133 -38.47 19.63 -14.16
C SER A 133 -38.48 20.94 -14.97
N GLY A 134 -37.67 21.04 -16.04
CA GLY A 134 -37.62 22.22 -16.91
C GLY A 134 -36.89 23.43 -16.33
N ILE A 135 -36.06 23.26 -15.29
CA ILE A 135 -35.28 24.35 -14.70
C ILE A 135 -34.19 24.80 -15.68
N ALA A 136 -34.16 26.10 -15.99
CA ALA A 136 -33.17 26.69 -16.89
C ALA A 136 -31.73 26.40 -16.42
N ASN A 137 -30.81 26.23 -17.37
CA ASN A 137 -29.38 25.91 -17.19
C ASN A 137 -29.03 24.47 -16.73
N ALA A 138 -30.00 23.65 -16.28
CA ALA A 138 -29.72 22.28 -15.84
C ALA A 138 -29.29 21.35 -17.00
N LYS A 139 -29.85 21.54 -18.20
CA LYS A 139 -29.54 20.74 -19.40
C LYS A 139 -28.05 20.73 -19.75
N SER A 140 -27.40 21.90 -19.74
CA SER A 140 -25.97 22.00 -20.08
C SER A 140 -25.08 21.24 -19.09
N SER A 141 -25.44 21.26 -17.80
CA SER A 141 -24.74 20.50 -16.76
C SER A 141 -24.93 18.99 -16.92
N VAL A 142 -26.16 18.53 -17.20
CA VAL A 142 -26.45 17.11 -17.45
C VAL A 142 -25.71 16.60 -18.67
N ASP A 143 -25.75 17.32 -19.80
CA ASP A 143 -25.10 16.90 -21.05
C ASP A 143 -23.58 16.72 -20.86
N LYS A 144 -22.93 17.61 -20.08
CA LYS A 144 -21.50 17.52 -19.75
C LYS A 144 -21.18 16.33 -18.83
N LEU A 145 -21.97 16.14 -17.79
CA LEU A 145 -21.70 15.12 -16.76
C LEU A 145 -22.11 13.72 -17.21
N LYS A 146 -23.14 13.60 -18.06
CA LYS A 146 -23.66 12.32 -18.55
C LYS A 146 -22.59 11.50 -19.26
N ALA A 147 -21.80 12.12 -20.15
CA ALA A 147 -20.72 11.41 -20.85
C ALA A 147 -19.69 10.80 -19.87
N ARG A 148 -19.42 11.48 -18.75
CA ARG A 148 -18.52 10.98 -17.70
C ARG A 148 -19.18 9.94 -16.82
N PHE A 149 -20.47 10.09 -16.52
CA PHE A 149 -21.25 9.14 -15.75
C PHE A 149 -21.41 7.80 -16.48
N ASP A 150 -21.77 7.84 -17.77
CA ASP A 150 -21.93 6.63 -18.60
C ASP A 150 -20.59 5.90 -18.82
N ALA A 151 -19.47 6.63 -18.84
CA ALA A 151 -18.12 6.07 -18.97
C ALA A 151 -17.56 5.43 -17.69
N GLN A 152 -18.27 5.51 -16.54
CA GLN A 152 -17.78 4.95 -15.27
C GLN A 152 -17.79 3.41 -15.22
N GLY A 153 -18.56 2.74 -16.10
CA GLY A 153 -18.66 1.28 -16.17
C GLY A 153 -19.24 0.64 -14.88
N ASN A 154 -19.69 -0.62 -14.95
CA ASN A 154 -20.17 -1.39 -13.79
C ASN A 154 -19.02 -1.80 -12.82
N ALA A 155 -18.15 -0.87 -12.42
CA ALA A 155 -17.14 -1.11 -11.39
C ALA A 155 -17.74 -0.97 -9.98
N THR A 156 -18.88 -1.62 -9.73
CA THR A 156 -19.43 -1.85 -8.39
C THR A 156 -18.77 -3.08 -7.79
N GLY A 157 -17.45 -2.99 -7.58
CA GLY A 157 -16.69 -4.07 -6.97
C GLY A 157 -15.30 -3.58 -6.60
N ARG A 158 -14.95 -3.72 -5.32
CA ARG A 158 -13.61 -3.53 -4.75
C ARG A 158 -12.53 -3.81 -5.82
N PRO A 159 -11.63 -2.87 -6.17
CA PRO A 159 -10.45 -3.26 -6.93
C PRO A 159 -9.77 -4.35 -6.12
N ALA A 160 -9.66 -5.56 -6.71
CA ALA A 160 -8.87 -6.61 -6.11
C ALA A 160 -7.48 -6.01 -5.82
N ASN A 161 -6.94 -6.31 -4.64
CA ASN A 161 -5.61 -5.90 -4.26
C ASN A 161 -4.63 -6.54 -5.24
N THR A 162 -4.39 -5.90 -6.39
CA THR A 162 -3.32 -6.26 -7.29
C THR A 162 -2.11 -5.53 -6.78
N THR A 163 -1.39 -6.21 -5.89
CA THR A 163 0.03 -5.98 -5.65
C THR A 163 0.74 -5.84 -7.00
N VAL A 164 1.31 -4.67 -7.24
CA VAL A 164 2.48 -4.48 -8.10
C VAL A 164 3.36 -3.41 -7.45
#